data_AF-A0A963KQK5-F1
#
_entry.id   AF-A0A963KQK5-F1
#
_cell.length_a   1.000
_cell.length_b   1.000
_cell.length_c   1.000
_cell.angle_alpha   90.00
_cell.angle_beta   90.00
_cell.angle_gamma   90.00
#
_symmetry.space_group_name_H-M   'P 1'
#
loop_
_entity.id
_entity.type
_entity.pdbx_description
1 polymer ?
#
loop_
_entity_poly.entity_id
_entity_poly.type
_entity_poly.pdbx_seq_one_letter_code
_entity_poly.pdbx_strand_id
1 'polypeptide(L)'
;MTQPLFGRRRFLGAGAAFGAGAMGLVGCAHTVGMQDIDSTTPIATVEHGRLRGVRAGSVAMFKRVPYAANPFTASNRFQAP
;
A
#
# COMPACT_ATOMS: atom_id res chain seq x y z
N MET A 1 1.88 24.73 -36.11
CA MET A 1 1.18 23.57 -35.52
C MET A 1 1.03 22.51 -36.60
N THR A 2 1.90 21.51 -36.59
CA THR A 2 1.88 20.40 -37.54
C THR A 2 2.62 19.21 -36.91
N GLN A 3 1.87 18.23 -36.39
CA GLN A 3 1.97 16.82 -36.81
C GLN A 3 0.87 15.96 -36.13
N PRO A 4 0.33 14.95 -36.84
CA PRO A 4 -0.92 14.25 -36.51
C PRO A 4 -0.76 13.00 -35.64
N LEU A 5 -1.87 12.64 -34.97
CA LEU A 5 -2.15 11.41 -34.23
C LEU A 5 -2.77 10.34 -35.16
N PHE A 6 -2.13 9.20 -35.35
CA PHE A 6 -2.65 7.84 -35.65
C PHE A 6 -1.39 6.95 -35.80
N GLY A 7 -1.20 5.76 -35.25
CA GLY A 7 -2.10 4.76 -34.69
C GLY A 7 -1.51 3.39 -35.03
N ARG A 8 -1.37 2.52 -34.02
CA ARG A 8 -1.61 1.06 -34.07
C ARG A 8 -1.00 0.22 -35.23
N ARG A 9 -0.11 -0.71 -34.82
CA ARG A 9 0.18 -2.04 -35.40
C ARG A 9 1.24 -2.12 -36.52
N ARG A 10 2.43 -2.59 -36.16
CA ARG A 10 3.25 -3.50 -36.98
C ARG A 10 3.48 -4.75 -36.14
N PHE A 11 2.58 -5.72 -36.25
CA PHE A 11 2.67 -6.92 -37.09
C PHE A 11 3.79 -7.89 -36.65
N LEU A 12 3.30 -8.95 -36.00
CA LEU A 12 3.85 -10.29 -35.81
C LEU A 12 5.27 -10.54 -36.34
N GLY A 13 6.21 -10.65 -35.41
CA GLY A 13 7.45 -11.40 -35.60
C GLY A 13 7.32 -12.74 -34.88
N ALA A 14 7.40 -13.81 -35.66
CA ALA A 14 7.24 -15.21 -35.28
C ALA A 14 8.21 -15.67 -34.17
N GLY A 15 7.73 -16.55 -33.30
CA GLY A 15 8.54 -17.20 -32.28
C GLY A 15 7.70 -18.04 -31.33
N ALA A 16 7.05 -19.09 -31.85
CA ALA A 16 6.44 -20.11 -31.00
C ALA A 16 7.55 -20.94 -30.35
N ALA A 17 7.77 -20.77 -29.05
CA ALA A 17 8.55 -21.70 -28.25
C ALA A 17 7.63 -22.27 -27.16
N PHE A 18 7.00 -23.41 -27.51
CA PHE A 18 6.40 -24.32 -26.54
C PHE A 18 7.53 -24.91 -25.69
N GLY A 19 7.73 -24.34 -24.50
CA GLY A 19 8.61 -24.88 -23.48
C GLY A 19 7.79 -25.25 -22.25
N ALA A 20 7.38 -26.51 -22.16
CA ALA A 20 6.82 -27.08 -20.94
C ALA A 20 7.93 -27.12 -19.87
N GLY A 21 7.79 -26.27 -18.85
CA GLY A 21 8.65 -26.25 -17.68
C GLY A 21 7.79 -26.12 -16.43
N ALA A 22 7.20 -27.23 -16.00
CA ALA A 22 6.64 -27.34 -14.66
C ALA A 22 7.80 -27.39 -13.66
N MET A 23 8.05 -26.29 -12.95
CA MET A 23 8.60 -26.35 -11.60
C MET A 23 7.90 -25.28 -10.76
N GLY A 24 7.08 -25.77 -9.83
CA GLY A 24 6.48 -24.98 -8.79
C GLY A 24 7.57 -24.36 -7.93
N LEU A 25 7.55 -23.04 -7.84
CA LEU A 25 8.03 -22.33 -6.67
C LEU A 25 6.78 -21.74 -6.03
N VAL A 26 6.37 -22.35 -4.93
CA VAL A 26 5.54 -21.69 -3.90
C VAL A 26 6.38 -20.53 -3.40
N GLY A 27 6.31 -19.41 -4.13
CA GLY A 27 6.82 -18.14 -3.66
C GLY A 27 5.90 -17.73 -2.54
N CYS A 28 6.39 -17.78 -1.30
CA CYS A 28 5.78 -17.06 -0.20
C CYS A 28 5.57 -15.64 -0.70
N ALA A 29 4.31 -15.23 -0.87
CA ALA A 29 3.94 -13.85 -1.07
C ALA A 29 4.34 -13.11 0.21
N HIS A 30 5.62 -12.75 0.31
CA HIS A 30 6.04 -11.69 1.17
C HIS A 30 5.32 -10.47 0.62
N THR A 31 4.27 -10.06 1.32
CA THR A 31 3.82 -8.68 1.27
C THR A 31 5.06 -7.88 1.62
N VAL A 32 5.73 -7.35 0.59
CA VAL A 32 6.72 -6.30 0.76
C VAL A 32 5.91 -5.16 1.33
N GLY A 33 5.83 -5.12 2.65
CA GLY A 33 5.24 -4.03 3.38
C GLY A 33 6.00 -2.83 2.89
N MET A 34 5.32 -1.99 2.08
CA MET A 34 5.86 -0.78 1.49
C MET A 34 6.72 -0.10 2.55
N GLN A 35 8.04 -0.21 2.38
CA GLN A 35 8.99 0.55 3.17
C GLN A 35 8.87 1.93 2.57
N ASP A 36 8.09 2.76 3.23
CA ASP A 36 8.09 4.19 2.97
C ASP A 36 9.49 4.66 3.37
N ILE A 37 10.39 4.77 2.38
CA ILE A 37 11.74 5.31 2.52
C ILE A 37 11.66 6.84 2.71
N ASP A 38 10.46 7.40 2.82
CA ASP A 38 10.28 8.80 3.18
C ASP A 38 10.57 9.00 4.67
N SER A 39 11.80 9.42 4.97
CA SER A 39 12.26 9.75 6.32
C SER A 39 11.45 10.85 7.01
N THR A 40 10.56 11.53 6.26
CA THR A 40 9.67 12.59 6.73
C THR A 40 8.35 12.06 7.31
N THR A 41 7.88 10.87 6.89
CA THR A 41 6.63 10.28 7.38
C THR A 41 6.88 9.01 8.18
N PRO A 42 7.03 9.10 9.52
CA PRO A 42 7.28 7.94 10.36
C PRO A 42 6.07 6.98 10.31
N ILE A 43 6.34 5.68 10.19
CA ILE A 43 5.35 4.62 10.22
C ILE A 43 5.56 3.77 11.49
N ALA A 44 4.50 3.60 12.28
CA ALA A 44 4.48 2.70 13.44
C ALA A 44 3.49 1.56 13.19
N THR A 45 3.85 0.34 13.60
CA THR A 45 2.96 -0.83 13.53
C THR A 45 2.40 -1.10 14.92
N VAL A 46 1.08 -1.24 15.03
CA VAL A 46 0.33 -1.56 16.25
C VAL A 46 -0.51 -2.80 16.01
N GLU A 47 -1.06 -3.41 17.05
CA GLU A 47 -1.92 -4.61 16.91
C GLU A 47 -3.10 -4.41 15.95
N HIS A 48 -3.62 -3.19 15.89
CA HIS A 48 -4.76 -2.81 15.06
C HIS A 48 -4.38 -2.34 13.65
N GLY A 49 -3.10 -2.38 13.26
CA GLY A 49 -2.64 -2.03 11.91
C GLY A 49 -1.42 -1.10 11.87
N ARG A 50 -1.39 -0.19 10.88
CA ARG A 50 -0.26 0.73 10.66
C ARG A 50 -0.70 2.17 10.86
N LEU A 51 0.10 2.94 11.60
CA LEU A 51 -0.09 4.36 11.84
C LEU A 51 0.94 5.14 11.02
N ARG A 52 0.46 6.13 10.26
CA ARG A 52 1.31 7.09 9.55
C ARG A 52 1.32 8.41 10.34
N GLY A 53 2.51 8.84 10.73
CA GLY A 53 2.72 10.07 11.49
C GLY A 53 3.38 11.17 10.67
N VAL A 54 3.76 12.23 11.38
CA VAL A 54 4.54 13.35 10.85
C VAL A 54 5.79 13.51 11.70
N ARG A 55 6.94 13.73 11.06
CA ARG A 55 8.18 14.08 11.76
C ARG A 55 8.44 15.58 11.71
N ALA A 56 8.80 16.17 12.86
CA ALA A 56 9.31 17.53 12.96
C ALA A 56 10.66 17.50 13.67
N GLY A 57 11.74 17.71 12.90
CA GLY A 57 13.11 17.54 13.40
C GLY A 57 13.36 16.10 13.87
N SER A 58 13.74 15.94 15.14
CA SER A 58 14.00 14.63 15.75
C SER A 58 12.75 13.94 16.33
N VAL A 59 11.60 14.62 16.34
CA VAL A 59 10.38 14.11 17.01
C VAL A 59 9.39 13.58 15.98
N ALA A 60 8.94 12.33 16.19
CA ALA A 60 7.83 11.73 15.46
C ALA A 60 6.51 11.95 16.23
N MET A 61 5.47 12.37 15.52
CA MET A 61 4.15 12.65 16.09
C MET A 61 3.07 11.84 15.36
N PHE A 62 2.21 11.18 16.12
CA PHE A 62 1.04 10.46 15.60
C PHE A 62 -0.21 11.06 16.27
N LYS A 63 -1.03 11.77 15.49
CA LYS A 63 -2.21 12.48 16.01
C LYS A 63 -3.48 11.69 15.70
N ARG A 64 -4.49 11.84 16.57
CA ARG A 64 -5.83 11.23 16.42
C ARG A 64 -5.80 9.70 16.32
N VAL A 65 -4.87 9.04 17.01
CA VAL A 65 -4.86 7.58 17.11
C VAL A 65 -6.09 7.15 17.93
N PRO A 66 -7.04 6.41 17.34
CA PRO A 66 -8.22 5.95 18.08
C PRO A 66 -7.78 4.91 19.12
N TYR A 67 -8.27 5.06 20.35
CA TYR A 67 -7.96 4.16 21.47
C TYR A 67 -9.19 3.41 21.99
N ALA A 68 -10.39 3.83 21.59
CA ALA A 68 -11.66 3.24 21.99
C ALA A 68 -12.68 3.37 20.86
N ALA A 69 -13.81 2.66 21.00
CA ALA A 69 -14.93 2.76 20.07
C ALA A 69 -15.55 4.17 20.09
N ASN A 70 -16.23 4.56 19.00
CA ASN A 70 -16.80 5.90 18.88
C ASN A 70 -17.91 6.14 19.93
N PRO A 71 -17.72 7.05 20.90
CA PRO A 71 -18.68 7.28 21.99
C PRO A 71 -19.90 8.10 21.57
N PHE A 72 -19.87 8.71 20.37
CA PHE A 72 -20.95 9.56 19.88
C PHE A 72 -22.10 8.79 19.21
N THR A 73 -21.94 7.47 19.03
CA THR A 73 -23.00 6.59 18.54
C THR A 73 -24.05 6.37 19.64
N ALA A 74 -25.32 6.20 19.25
CA ALA A 74 -26.41 6.01 20.22
C ALA A 74 -26.21 4.75 21.10
N SER A 75 -25.58 3.70 20.56
CA SER A 75 -25.30 2.46 21.27
C SER A 75 -24.19 2.57 22.32
N ASN A 76 -23.19 3.45 22.10
CA ASN A 76 -22.00 3.53 22.94
C ASN A 76 -22.03 4.76 23.87
N ARG A 77 -23.04 5.63 23.73
CA ARG A 77 -23.16 6.81 24.58
C ARG A 77 -23.48 6.39 26.02
N PHE A 78 -22.79 6.99 26.97
CA PHE A 78 -22.90 6.68 28.40
C PHE A 78 -22.51 5.24 28.75
N GLN A 79 -21.79 4.54 27.86
CA GLN A 79 -21.17 3.25 28.13
C GLN A 79 -19.67 3.44 28.38
N ALA A 80 -19.06 2.43 29.02
CA ALA A 80 -17.61 2.38 29.15
C ALA A 80 -16.96 2.31 27.75
N PRO A 81 -15.82 3.01 27.52
CA PRO A 81 -15.05 2.94 26.28
C PRO A 81 -14.44 1.57 26.00
#